data_AF-A0A4Z0S1W7-F1
#
_entry.id   AF-A0A4Z0S1W7-F1
#
_cell.length_a   1.000
_cell.length_b   1.000
_cell.length_c   1.000
_cell.angle_alpha   90.00
_cell.angle_beta   90.00
_cell.angle_gamma   90.00
#
_symmetry.space_group_name_H-M   'P 1'
#
loop_
_entity.id
_entity.type
_entity.pdbx_description
1 polymer ?
#
loop_
_entity_poly.entity_id
_entity_poly.type
_entity_poly.pdbx_seq_one_letter_code
_entity_poly.pdbx_strand_id
1 'polypeptide(L)'
;MSRSNQDYLDAALFPDKNDAQYQHLAGQMKHARRTLRRHREEILNSFIYGYSNGPVEGANNKIKAIKRVAFGFRSFKNFRLRILISFKNSFYSMNYKAKTAELESSAA
;
A
#
# COMPACT_ATOMS: atom_id res chain seq x y z
N MET A 1 -19.85 -19.22 21.61
CA MET A 1 -20.89 -18.21 21.34
C MET A 1 -21.98 -18.87 20.51
N SER A 2 -23.27 -18.69 20.85
CA SER A 2 -24.39 -19.22 20.08
C SER A 2 -24.36 -18.69 18.64
N ARG A 3 -24.61 -19.55 17.65
CA ARG A 3 -24.69 -19.19 16.22
C ARG A 3 -25.64 -18.00 15.99
N SER A 4 -26.74 -17.96 16.75
CA SER A 4 -27.73 -16.88 16.74
C SER A 4 -27.17 -15.50 17.10
N ASN A 5 -26.18 -15.44 18.00
CA ASN A 5 -25.62 -14.17 18.46
C ASN A 5 -24.61 -13.63 17.45
N GLN A 6 -23.88 -14.51 16.77
CA GLN A 6 -22.97 -14.11 15.70
C GLN A 6 -23.75 -13.56 14.50
N ASP A 7 -24.83 -14.24 14.11
CA ASP A 7 -25.70 -13.83 13.00
C ASP A 7 -26.35 -12.45 13.27
N TYR A 8 -26.76 -12.19 14.51
CA TYR A 8 -27.30 -10.89 14.92
C TYR A 8 -26.24 -9.78 14.86
N LEU A 9 -25.02 -10.04 15.37
CA LEU A 9 -23.94 -9.06 15.33
C LEU A 9 -23.49 -8.77 13.90
N ASP A 10 -23.44 -9.78 13.03
CA ASP A 10 -23.12 -9.60 11.62
C ASP A 10 -24.21 -8.80 10.89
N ALA A 11 -25.49 -9.02 11.20
CA ALA A 11 -26.59 -8.22 10.64
C ALA A 11 -26.54 -6.75 11.12
N ALA A 12 -26.22 -6.51 12.39
CA ALA A 12 -26.17 -5.17 12.96
C ALA A 12 -24.93 -4.37 12.54
N LEU A 13 -23.77 -5.01 12.45
CA LEU A 13 -22.50 -4.37 12.08
C LEU A 13 -22.33 -4.27 10.56
N PHE A 14 -22.94 -5.18 9.79
CA PHE A 14 -22.81 -5.26 8.33
C PHE A 14 -24.16 -5.46 7.62
N PRO A 15 -25.08 -4.48 7.72
CA PRO A 15 -26.40 -4.56 7.10
C PRO A 15 -26.34 -4.78 5.58
N ASP A 16 -27.32 -5.49 5.03
CA ASP A 16 -27.43 -5.75 3.59
C ASP A 16 -27.96 -4.51 2.84
N LYS A 17 -27.87 -4.50 1.51
CA LYS A 17 -28.36 -3.42 0.64
C LYS A 17 -29.83 -3.06 0.87
N ASN A 18 -30.59 -4.00 1.40
CA ASN A 18 -32.03 -3.90 1.59
C ASN A 18 -32.43 -3.38 2.99
N ASP A 19 -31.47 -3.20 3.92
CA ASP A 19 -31.76 -2.73 5.27
C ASP A 19 -32.17 -1.25 5.32
N ALA A 20 -33.08 -0.91 6.23
CA ALA A 20 -33.57 0.47 6.41
C ALA A 20 -32.46 1.43 6.88
N GLN A 21 -31.54 0.96 7.73
CA GLN A 21 -30.31 1.70 8.10
C GLN A 21 -29.40 1.99 6.90
N TYR A 22 -29.59 1.25 5.80
CA TYR A 22 -28.77 1.33 4.58
C TYR A 22 -29.26 2.37 3.56
N GLN A 23 -30.54 2.77 3.65
CA GLN A 23 -31.18 3.62 2.64
C GLN A 23 -30.90 5.12 2.86
N HIS A 24 -30.72 5.56 4.10
CA HIS A 24 -30.54 6.96 4.48
C HIS A 24 -29.08 7.37 4.68
N LEU A 25 -28.22 7.12 3.68
CA LEU A 25 -26.83 7.58 3.70
C LEU A 25 -26.59 8.66 2.64
N ALA A 26 -25.89 9.74 3.02
CA ALA A 26 -25.51 10.82 2.11
C ALA A 26 -24.82 10.27 0.85
N GLY A 27 -25.12 10.86 -0.32
CA GLY A 27 -24.65 10.36 -1.62
C GLY A 27 -23.14 10.12 -1.68
N GLN A 28 -22.35 11.00 -1.07
CA GLN A 28 -20.89 10.91 -1.00
C GLN A 28 -20.40 9.67 -0.22
N MET A 29 -21.13 9.27 0.82
CA MET A 29 -20.77 8.13 1.67
C MET A 29 -21.15 6.78 1.06
N LYS A 30 -22.01 6.76 0.02
CA LYS A 30 -22.39 5.52 -0.68
C LYS A 30 -21.19 4.80 -1.28
N HIS A 31 -20.19 5.55 -1.78
CA HIS A 31 -18.95 5.00 -2.32
C HIS A 31 -18.08 4.38 -1.23
N ALA A 32 -17.82 5.13 -0.14
CA ALA A 32 -17.05 4.63 0.99
C ALA A 32 -17.68 3.35 1.57
N ARG A 33 -19.00 3.33 1.73
CA ARG A 33 -19.76 2.15 2.17
C ARG A 33 -19.54 0.94 1.24
N ARG A 34 -19.62 1.14 -0.08
CA ARG A 34 -19.41 0.05 -1.05
C ARG A 34 -18.00 -0.53 -0.92
N THR A 35 -17.00 0.32 -0.72
CA THR A 35 -15.60 -0.07 -0.52
C THR A 35 -15.43 -0.86 0.78
N LEU A 36 -15.95 -0.37 1.91
CA LEU A 36 -15.86 -1.07 3.19
C LEU A 36 -16.47 -2.47 3.14
N ARG A 37 -17.63 -2.64 2.49
CA ARG A 37 -18.23 -3.97 2.32
C ARG A 37 -17.40 -4.88 1.43
N ARG A 38 -16.87 -4.35 0.31
CA ARG A 38 -16.01 -5.13 -0.60
C ARG A 38 -14.78 -5.67 0.13
N HIS A 39 -14.22 -4.88 1.04
CA HIS A 39 -12.96 -5.16 1.71
C HIS A 39 -13.14 -5.64 3.17
N ARG A 40 -14.32 -6.17 3.53
CA ARG A 40 -14.66 -6.57 4.91
C ARG A 40 -13.66 -7.56 5.48
N GLU A 41 -13.34 -8.62 4.74
CA GLU A 41 -12.45 -9.67 5.20
C GLU A 41 -11.03 -9.14 5.46
N GLU A 42 -10.53 -8.28 4.57
CA GLU A 42 -9.20 -7.67 4.72
C GLU A 42 -9.15 -6.71 5.92
N ILE A 43 -10.23 -5.96 6.17
CA ILE A 43 -10.38 -5.11 7.35
C ILE A 43 -10.34 -5.96 8.62
N LEU A 44 -11.08 -7.08 8.68
CA LEU A 44 -11.05 -7.99 9.83
C LEU A 44 -9.66 -8.61 10.03
N ASN A 45 -9.04 -9.05 8.94
CA ASN A 45 -7.68 -9.59 8.96
C ASN A 45 -6.67 -8.54 9.46
N SER A 46 -6.86 -7.25 9.19
CA SER A 46 -5.96 -6.19 9.68
C SER A 46 -5.98 -6.03 11.21
N PHE A 47 -7.05 -6.43 11.89
CA PHE A 47 -7.11 -6.43 13.35
C PHE A 47 -6.49 -7.70 13.96
N ILE A 48 -6.47 -8.80 13.20
CA ILE A 48 -5.93 -10.08 13.64
C ILE A 48 -4.41 -10.12 13.44
N TYR A 49 -3.95 -9.65 12.28
CA TYR A 49 -2.55 -9.67 11.90
C TYR A 49 -1.91 -8.30 12.08
N GLY A 50 -0.76 -8.23 12.75
CA GLY A 50 0.01 -6.98 12.95
C GLY A 50 0.70 -6.43 11.69
N TYR A 51 0.25 -6.80 10.50
CA TYR A 51 0.78 -6.27 9.25
C TYR A 51 0.26 -4.85 9.04
N SER A 52 1.17 -3.92 8.76
CA SER A 52 0.81 -2.56 8.40
C SER A 52 1.22 -2.26 6.96
N ASN A 53 0.44 -1.41 6.29
CA ASN A 53 0.83 -0.86 5.00
C ASN A 53 1.95 0.20 5.12
N GLY A 54 2.39 0.54 6.33
CA GLY A 54 3.38 1.59 6.59
C GLY A 54 4.68 1.46 5.77
N PRO A 55 5.33 0.29 5.70
CA PRO A 55 6.51 0.11 4.86
C PRO A 55 6.24 0.35 3.37
N VAL A 56 5.10 -0.12 2.86
CA VAL A 56 4.69 0.04 1.46
C VAL A 56 4.37 1.50 1.14
N GLU A 57 3.64 2.18 2.04
CA GLU A 57 3.34 3.60 1.95
C GLU A 57 4.60 4.46 2.00
N GLY A 58 5.54 4.12 2.88
CA GLY A 58 6.85 4.76 2.97
C GLY A 58 7.64 4.62 1.66
N ALA A 59 7.65 3.42 1.07
CA ALA A 59 8.27 3.20 -0.23
C ALA A 59 7.60 4.03 -1.34
N ASN A 60 6.27 4.04 -1.40
CA ASN A 60 5.50 4.81 -2.37
C ASN A 60 5.75 6.32 -2.23
N ASN A 61 5.82 6.84 -1.00
CA ASN A 61 6.11 8.24 -0.73
C ASN A 61 7.53 8.62 -1.16
N LYS A 62 8.51 7.74 -0.91
CA LYS A 62 9.89 7.93 -1.38
C LYS A 62 9.99 7.94 -2.91
N ILE A 63 9.29 7.04 -3.60
CA ILE A 63 9.23 7.02 -5.08
C ILE A 63 8.60 8.32 -5.61
N LYS A 64 7.49 8.77 -5.00
CA LYS A 64 6.86 10.06 -5.35
C LYS A 64 7.81 11.24 -5.12
N ALA A 65 8.58 11.23 -4.03
CA ALA A 65 9.59 12.25 -3.77
C ALA A 65 10.70 12.27 -4.83
N ILE A 66 11.23 11.10 -5.21
CA ILE A 66 12.23 10.97 -6.30
C ILE A 66 11.68 11.55 -7.60
N LYS A 67 10.43 11.23 -7.95
CA LYS A 67 9.77 11.76 -9.14
C LYS A 67 9.65 13.29 -9.09
N ARG A 68 9.24 13.85 -7.95
CA ARG A 68 9.06 15.30 -7.76
C ARG A 68 10.38 16.07 -7.83
N VAL A 69 11.44 15.59 -7.18
CA VAL A 69 12.76 16.24 -7.15
C VAL A 69 13.39 16.28 -8.55
N ALA A 70 13.14 15.27 -9.38
CA ALA A 70 13.63 15.24 -10.75
C ALA A 70 12.79 16.06 -11.74
N PHE A 71 11.67 16.67 -11.31
CA PHE A 71 10.66 17.28 -12.19
C PHE A 71 10.11 16.31 -13.25
N GLY A 72 10.10 15.01 -12.93
CA GLY A 72 9.77 13.93 -13.86
C GLY A 72 10.98 13.34 -14.58
N PHE A 73 10.79 12.15 -15.15
CA PHE A 73 11.82 11.46 -15.92
C PHE A 73 11.33 11.25 -17.35
N ARG A 74 12.19 11.55 -18.32
CA ARG A 74 11.90 11.33 -19.75
C ARG A 74 11.99 9.85 -20.15
N SER A 75 12.73 9.04 -19.39
CA SER A 75 12.91 7.60 -19.59
C SER A 75 12.54 6.82 -18.34
N PHE A 76 11.64 5.85 -18.48
CA PHE A 76 11.26 4.94 -17.38
C PHE A 76 12.46 4.10 -16.92
N LYS A 77 13.36 3.71 -17.83
CA LYS A 77 14.58 2.95 -17.47
C LYS A 77 15.42 3.73 -16.45
N ASN A 78 15.60 5.04 -16.68
CA ASN A 78 16.36 5.91 -15.77
C ASN A 78 15.63 6.13 -14.45
N PHE A 79 14.31 6.28 -14.49
CA PHE A 79 13.50 6.38 -13.27
C PHE A 79 13.60 5.11 -12.40
N ARG A 80 13.46 3.94 -13.03
CA ARG A 80 13.61 2.64 -12.36
C ARG A 80 15.00 2.49 -11.73
N LEU A 81 16.06 2.83 -12.47
CA LEU A 81 17.42 2.76 -11.94
C LEU A 81 17.61 3.69 -10.73
N ARG A 82 17.10 4.93 -10.81
CA ARG A 82 17.16 5.87 -9.69
C ARG A 82 16.40 5.38 -8.46
N ILE A 83 15.22 4.78 -8.64
CA ILE A 83 14.48 4.13 -7.56
C ILE A 83 15.36 3.06 -6.92
N LEU A 84 15.85 2.11 -7.71
CA LEU A 84 16.63 0.98 -7.20
C LEU A 84 17.86 1.44 -6.40
N ILE A 85 18.65 2.38 -6.92
CA ILE A 85 19.80 2.94 -6.21
C ILE A 85 19.39 3.62 -4.89
N SER A 86 18.21 4.24 -4.84
CA SER A 86 17.75 4.98 -3.66
C SER A 86 17.29 4.08 -2.50
N PHE A 87 16.96 2.81 -2.74
CA PHE A 87 16.55 1.85 -1.70
C PHE A 87 17.73 0.96 -1.29
N LYS A 88 18.12 1.01 0.00
CA LYS A 88 19.32 0.35 0.58
C LYS A 88 19.34 -1.19 0.45
N ASN A 89 18.18 -1.81 0.27
CA ASN A 89 18.04 -3.27 0.15
C ASN A 89 17.93 -3.73 -1.31
N SER A 90 18.10 -2.84 -2.29
CA SER A 90 18.08 -3.26 -3.69
C SER A 90 19.42 -3.91 -4.05
N PHE A 91 19.39 -4.93 -4.91
CA PHE A 91 20.59 -5.57 -5.46
C PHE A 91 21.61 -4.53 -5.99
N TYR A 92 21.12 -3.46 -6.62
CA TYR A 92 21.95 -2.39 -7.16
C TYR A 92 22.64 -1.56 -6.08
N SER A 93 21.94 -1.28 -4.96
CA SER A 93 22.52 -0.55 -3.83
C SER A 93 23.51 -1.39 -3.02
N MET A 94 23.28 -2.70 -2.90
CA MET A 94 24.15 -3.62 -2.16
C MET A 94 25.46 -3.86 -2.91
N ASN A 95 25.39 -4.01 -4.23
CA ASN A 95 26.56 -4.27 -5.07
C ASN A 95 27.24 -3.00 -5.62
N TYR A 96 26.69 -1.81 -5.34
CA TYR A 96 27.29 -0.54 -5.78
C TYR A 96 28.71 -0.37 -5.23
N LYS A 97 28.94 -0.68 -3.95
CA LYS A 97 30.26 -0.52 -3.31
C LYS A 97 31.34 -1.42 -3.91
N ALA A 98 30.99 -2.65 -4.30
CA ALA A 98 31.91 -3.59 -4.94
C ALA A 98 32.26 -3.10 -6.36
N LYS A 99 31.25 -2.68 -7.12
CA LYS A 99 31.43 -2.14 -8.47
C LYS A 99 32.26 -0.86 -8.52
N THR A 100 32.11 0.04 -7.53
CA THR A 100 32.93 1.25 -7.44
C THR A 100 34.39 0.93 -7.16
N ALA A 101 34.66 -0.02 -6.26
CA ALA A 101 36.02 -0.46 -5.96
C ALA A 101 36.71 -1.07 -7.21
N GLU A 102 35.99 -1.89 -7.98
CA GLU A 102 36.49 -2.44 -9.26
C GLU A 102 36.82 -1.35 -10.30
N LEU A 103 36.00 -0.29 -10.37
CA LEU A 103 36.22 0.83 -11.30
C LEU A 103 37.40 1.71 -10.88
N GLU A 104 37.54 1.99 -9.58
CA GLU A 104 38.67 2.74 -9.03
C GLU A 104 40.00 1.98 -9.21
N SER A 105 40.00 0.65 -9.05
CA SER A 105 41.19 -0.18 -9.31
C SER A 105 41.53 -0.33 -10.78
N SER A 106 40.57 -0.10 -11.70
CA SER A 106 40.79 -0.17 -13.15
C SER A 106 41.18 1.19 -13.76
N ALA A 107 40.99 2.28 -13.00
CA ALA A 107 41.34 3.64 -13.40
C ALA A 107 42.68 4.12 -12.79
N ALA A 108 43.27 3.31 -11.89
CA ALA A 108 44.63 3.45 -11.38
C ALA A 108 45.60 2.60 -12.21
#